data_AF-A0A956NX72-F1
#
_entry.id   AF-A0A956NX72-F1
#
_cell.length_a   1.000
_cell.length_b   1.000
_cell.length_c   1.000
_cell.angle_alpha   90.00
_cell.angle_beta   90.00
_cell.angle_gamma   90.00
#
_symmetry.space_group_name_H-M   'P 1'
#
loop_
_entity.id
_entity.type
_entity.pdbx_description
1 polymer ?
#
loop_
_entity_poly.entity_id
_entity_poly.type
_entity_poly.pdbx_seq_one_letter_code
_entity_poly.pdbx_strand_id
1 'polypeptide(L)'
;MPVLVLRETTERPEGVAAGTLKLVGTKTEDVLDAMKQLLENSETHKKMATAKNPYGDGTAAMRILDILAYEFGQNNERPENFKVVDN
;
A
#
# COMPACT_ATOMS: atom_id res chain seq x y z
N MET A 1 3.43 -5.74 6.21
CA MET A 1 4.16 -5.09 7.33
C MET A 1 3.33 -3.91 7.80
N PRO A 2 2.96 -3.81 9.08
CA PRO A 2 2.21 -2.67 9.60
C PRO A 2 3.03 -1.38 9.53
N VAL A 3 2.39 -0.26 9.17
CA VAL A 3 3.05 1.06 9.11
C VAL A 3 2.19 2.12 9.81
N LEU A 4 2.80 2.86 10.73
CA LEU A 4 2.23 4.05 11.33
C LEU A 4 2.75 5.28 10.59
N VAL A 5 1.83 6.09 10.07
CA VAL A 5 2.17 7.30 9.30
C VAL A 5 2.08 8.51 10.20
N LEU A 6 3.23 9.12 10.49
CA LEU A 6 3.37 10.28 11.36
C LEU A 6 3.04 11.61 10.65
N ARG A 7 1.83 11.69 10.07
CA ARG A 7 1.33 12.85 9.34
C ARG A 7 -0.15 13.04 9.66
N GLU A 8 -0.62 14.29 9.59
CA GLU A 8 -2.05 14.61 9.77
C GLU A 8 -2.87 14.29 8.51
N THR A 9 -2.24 14.29 7.34
CA THR A 9 -2.85 13.99 6.04
C THR A 9 -1.94 13.09 5.21
N THR A 10 -2.53 12.40 4.23
CA THR A 10 -1.80 11.51 3.33
C THR A 10 -2.35 11.60 1.91
N GLU A 11 -1.45 11.64 0.93
CA GLU A 11 -1.75 11.48 -0.50
C GLU A 11 -1.94 10.01 -0.90
N ARG A 12 -1.83 9.07 0.06
CA ARG A 12 -1.93 7.63 -0.15
C ARG A 12 -3.13 7.02 0.62
N PRO A 13 -4.37 7.44 0.34
CA PRO A 13 -5.56 6.92 1.03
C PRO A 13 -5.77 5.41 0.82
N GLU A 14 -5.28 4.85 -0.27
CA GLU A 14 -5.38 3.42 -0.61
C GLU A 14 -4.69 2.52 0.43
N GLY A 15 -3.55 2.94 0.99
CA GLY A 15 -2.87 2.16 2.03
C GLY A 15 -3.61 2.15 3.36
N VAL A 16 -4.31 3.26 3.66
CA VAL A 16 -5.19 3.36 4.83
C VAL A 16 -6.43 2.49 4.62
N ALA A 17 -7.05 2.57 3.45
CA ALA A 17 -8.21 1.75 3.09
C ALA A 17 -7.91 0.25 3.09
N ALA A 18 -6.74 -0.14 2.58
CA ALA A 18 -6.26 -1.52 2.60
C ALA A 18 -5.91 -2.02 4.02
N GLY A 19 -5.74 -1.12 5.00
CA GLY A 19 -5.34 -1.46 6.35
C GLY A 19 -3.86 -1.79 6.52
N THR A 20 -3.02 -1.53 5.51
CA THR A 20 -1.56 -1.65 5.64
C THR A 20 -0.95 -0.46 6.38
N LEU A 21 -1.58 0.71 6.26
CA LEU A 21 -1.18 1.97 6.91
C LEU A 21 -2.21 2.40 7.96
N LYS A 22 -1.74 3.02 9.04
CA LYS A 22 -2.57 3.79 9.98
C LYS A 22 -2.02 5.21 10.06
N LEU A 23 -2.83 6.20 9.71
CA LEU A 23 -2.49 7.62 9.88
C LEU A 23 -2.68 7.97 11.36
N VAL A 24 -1.62 8.40 12.03
CA VAL A 24 -1.62 8.61 13.50
C VAL A 24 -1.31 10.05 13.90
N GLY A 25 -1.00 10.93 12.95
CA GLY A 25 -0.61 12.30 13.27
C GLY A 25 0.77 12.38 13.92
N THR A 26 1.01 13.44 14.67
CA THR A 26 2.33 13.74 15.27
C THR A 26 2.32 13.91 16.79
N LYS A 27 1.16 13.74 17.44
CA LYS A 27 1.05 13.81 18.90
C LYS A 27 1.69 12.58 19.52
N THR A 28 2.55 12.81 20.51
CA THR A 28 3.32 11.76 21.17
C THR A 28 2.43 10.68 21.77
N GLU A 29 1.32 11.07 22.38
CA GLU A 29 0.37 10.15 23.03
C GLU A 29 -0.27 9.21 21.99
N ASP A 30 -0.76 9.75 20.88
CA ASP A 30 -1.40 8.98 19.81
C ASP A 30 -0.43 7.98 19.15
N VAL A 31 0.83 8.41 18.95
CA VAL A 31 1.89 7.55 18.40
C VAL A 31 2.22 6.42 19.38
N LEU A 32 2.39 6.74 20.66
CA LEU A 32 2.70 5.75 21.70
C LEU A 32 1.59 4.71 21.82
N ASP A 33 0.34 5.14 21.83
CA ASP A 33 -0.82 4.25 21.93
C ASP A 33 -0.94 3.34 20.69
N ALA A 34 -0.74 3.89 19.49
CA ALA A 34 -0.72 3.10 18.27
C ALA A 34 0.42 2.08 18.23
N MET A 35 1.61 2.44 18.73
CA MET A 35 2.73 1.51 18.86
C MET A 35 2.42 0.37 19.83
N LYS A 36 1.92 0.69 21.04
CA LYS A 36 1.51 -0.31 22.03
C LYS A 36 0.46 -1.25 21.45
N GLN A 37 -0.55 -0.71 20.77
CA GLN A 37 -1.57 -1.51 20.11
C GLN A 37 -0.96 -2.51 19.13
N LEU A 38 0.04 -2.12 18.34
CA LEU A 38 0.69 -3.05 17.40
C LEU A 38 1.61 -4.08 18.08
N LEU A 39 2.27 -3.71 19.17
CA LEU A 39 3.20 -4.59 19.87
C LEU A 39 2.47 -5.60 20.78
N GLU A 40 1.38 -5.19 21.39
CA GLU A 40 0.67 -5.95 22.43
C GLU A 40 -0.56 -6.68 21.89
N ASN A 41 -1.14 -6.23 20.77
CA ASN A 41 -2.30 -6.88 20.16
C ASN A 41 -1.91 -7.61 18.85
N SER A 42 -1.72 -8.93 18.98
CA SER A 42 -1.33 -9.80 17.87
C SER A 42 -2.35 -9.85 16.73
N GLU A 43 -3.65 -9.70 17.02
CA GLU A 43 -4.71 -9.65 16.01
C GLU A 43 -4.61 -8.37 15.17
N THR A 44 -4.43 -7.22 15.83
CA THR A 44 -4.24 -5.92 15.15
C THR A 44 -2.99 -5.96 14.27
N HIS A 45 -1.88 -6.44 14.81
CA HIS A 45 -0.65 -6.62 14.05
C HIS A 45 -0.87 -7.52 12.84
N LYS A 46 -1.47 -8.70 13.03
CA LYS A 46 -1.70 -9.67 11.95
C LYS A 46 -2.57 -9.06 10.84
N LYS A 47 -3.66 -8.40 11.20
CA LYS A 47 -4.57 -7.74 10.25
C LYS A 47 -3.83 -6.76 9.34
N MET A 48 -2.98 -5.90 9.90
CA MET A 48 -2.20 -4.94 9.11
C MET A 48 -1.04 -5.60 8.36
N ALA A 49 -0.42 -6.63 8.95
CA ALA A 49 0.72 -7.32 8.36
C ALA A 49 0.34 -8.11 7.11
N THR A 50 -0.83 -8.74 7.09
CA THR A 50 -1.35 -9.57 5.99
C THR A 50 -2.23 -8.78 5.02
N ALA A 51 -2.50 -7.50 5.27
CA ALA A 51 -3.23 -6.66 4.35
C ALA A 51 -2.51 -6.60 2.99
N LYS A 52 -3.28 -6.70 1.91
CA LYS A 52 -2.75 -6.66 0.54
C LYS A 52 -2.14 -5.29 0.27
N ASN A 53 -0.98 -5.27 -0.38
CA ASN A 53 -0.33 -4.03 -0.75
C ASN A 53 -1.03 -3.43 -1.99
N PRO A 54 -1.70 -2.27 -1.87
CA PRO A 54 -2.41 -1.67 -2.99
C PRO A 54 -1.49 -1.02 -4.03
N TYR A 55 -0.19 -0.84 -3.72
CA TYR A 55 0.74 -0.09 -4.55
C TYR A 55 1.41 -0.92 -5.66
N GLY A 56 1.22 -2.24 -5.67
CA GLY A 56 1.76 -3.09 -6.72
C GLY A 56 2.13 -4.48 -6.25
N ASP A 57 2.51 -5.29 -7.24
CA ASP A 57 2.94 -6.68 -7.10
C ASP A 57 4.44 -6.88 -7.42
N GLY A 58 5.18 -5.78 -7.54
CA GLY A 58 6.61 -5.79 -7.85
C GLY A 58 6.95 -5.84 -9.35
N THR A 59 5.97 -5.83 -10.25
CA THR A 59 6.20 -5.92 -11.71
C THR A 59 5.95 -4.61 -12.47
N ALA A 60 5.88 -3.48 -11.77
CA ALA A 60 5.61 -2.17 -12.37
C ALA A 60 6.59 -1.80 -13.50
N ALA A 61 7.89 -2.08 -13.34
CA ALA A 61 8.88 -1.80 -14.36
C ALA A 61 8.60 -2.55 -15.68
N MET A 62 8.21 -3.83 -15.60
CA MET A 62 7.85 -4.62 -16.78
C MET A 62 6.64 -4.02 -17.48
N ARG A 63 5.58 -3.68 -16.73
CA ARG A 63 4.39 -3.03 -17.29
C ARG A 63 4.70 -1.70 -17.96
N ILE A 64 5.59 -0.90 -17.38
CA ILE A 64 6.01 0.37 -18.00
C ILE A 64 6.71 0.11 -19.33
N LEU A 65 7.62 -0.88 -19.39
CA LEU A 65 8.28 -1.25 -20.64
C LEU A 65 7.29 -1.76 -21.69
N ASP A 66 6.32 -2.59 -21.30
CA ASP A 66 5.29 -3.10 -22.20
C ASP A 66 4.39 -1.98 -22.75
N ILE A 67 4.05 -1.00 -21.91
CA ILE A 67 3.30 0.20 -22.33
C ILE A 67 4.12 0.99 -23.34
N LEU A 68 5.40 1.26 -23.06
CA LEU A 68 6.26 2.00 -24.00
C LEU A 68 6.41 1.24 -25.33
N ALA A 69 6.61 -0.08 -25.30
CA ALA A 69 6.70 -0.90 -26.49
C ALA A 69 5.41 -0.83 -27.34
N TYR A 70 4.24 -0.82 -26.69
CA TYR A 70 2.96 -0.59 -27.37
C TYR A 70 2.85 0.81 -27.97
N GLU A 71 3.13 1.87 -27.19
CA GLU A 71 3.02 3.27 -27.65
C GLU A 71 3.97 3.59 -28.82
N PHE A 72 5.13 2.91 -28.89
CA PHE A 72 6.09 3.05 -30.00
C PHE A 72 5.93 2.00 -31.11
N GLY A 73 4.82 1.25 -31.14
CA GLY A 73 4.47 0.33 -32.24
C GLY A 73 5.32 -0.94 -32.32
N GLN A 74 6.01 -1.31 -31.25
CA GLN A 74 6.78 -2.56 -31.14
C GLN A 74 5.89 -3.74 -30.71
N ASN A 75 4.77 -3.46 -30.06
CA ASN A 75 3.73 -4.42 -29.69
C ASN A 75 2.37 -3.99 -30.24
N ASN A 76 1.54 -4.97 -30.63
CA ASN A 76 0.21 -4.71 -31.21
C ASN A 76 -0.90 -4.61 -30.15
N GLU A 77 -0.63 -5.02 -28.92
CA GLU A 77 -1.62 -5.07 -27.84
C GLU A 77 -1.17 -4.22 -26.66
N ARG A 78 -2.09 -3.44 -26.10
CA ARG A 78 -1.84 -2.63 -24.90
C ARG A 78 -1.86 -3.55 -23.68
N PRO A 79 -0.83 -3.53 -22.82
CA PRO A 79 -0.85 -4.33 -21.60
C PRO A 79 -1.96 -3.88 -20.65
N GLU A 80 -2.51 -4.83 -19.89
CA GLU A 80 -3.54 -4.53 -18.91
C GLU A 80 -3.01 -3.70 -17.73
N ASN A 81 -3.87 -2.83 -17.19
CA ASN A 81 -3.58 -2.11 -15.96
C ASN A 81 -3.46 -3.08 -14.77
N PHE A 82 -2.54 -2.78 -13.86
CA PHE A 82 -2.49 -3.46 -12.56
C PHE A 82 -3.82 -3.29 -11.82
N LYS A 83 -4.35 -4.40 -11.30
CA LYS A 83 -5.52 -4.44 -10.44
C LYS A 83 -5.13 -5.08 -9.13
N VAL A 84 -5.49 -4.45 -8.02
CA VAL A 84 -5.45 -5.10 -6.71
C VAL A 84 -6.52 -6.17 -6.73
N VAL A 85 -6.14 -7.44 -6.65
CA VAL A 85 -7.10 -8.54 -6.62
C VAL A 85 -7.70 -8.56 -5.21
N ASP A 86 -8.99 -8.27 -5.08
CA ASP A 86 -9.75 -8.54 -3.86
C ASP A 86 -10.11 -10.04 -3.82
N ASN A 87 -10.05 -10.67 -2.65
CA ASN A 87 -10.54 -12.05 -2.48
C ASN A 87 -11.98 -12.00 -2.00
#